data_AF-A0A0J9E564-F1
#
_entry.id   AF-A0A0J9E564-F1
#
_cell.length_a   1.000
_cell.length_b   1.000
_cell.length_c   1.000
_cell.angle_alpha   90.00
_cell.angle_beta   90.00
_cell.angle_gamma   90.00
#
_symmetry.space_group_name_H-M   'P 1'
#
loop_
_entity.id
_entity.type
_entity.pdbx_description
1 polymer ?
#
loop_
_entity_poly.entity_id
_entity_poly.type
_entity_poly.pdbx_seq_one_letter_code
_entity_poly.pdbx_strand_id
1 'polypeptide(L)'
;MSFDDRNANQIMEHDLCPRACRALWCAVIEEQLRLAVSPRMADRPHEIDSARRWFGSRDFFMACALAGLDGAWVLWGVRRQFQMAGLV
;
A
#
# COMPACT_ATOMS: atom_id res chain seq x y z
N MET A 1 32.76 -12.06 -31.46
CA MET A 1 32.32 -11.68 -30.10
C MET A 1 30.83 -11.41 -30.17
N SER A 2 30.01 -12.28 -29.58
CA SER A 2 28.55 -12.13 -29.56
C SER A 2 28.16 -11.48 -28.23
N PHE A 3 27.56 -10.30 -28.27
CA PHE A 3 26.99 -9.61 -27.11
C PHE A 3 25.64 -10.23 -26.73
N ASP A 4 25.59 -11.54 -26.56
CA ASP A 4 24.37 -12.26 -26.21
C ASP A 4 24.41 -12.67 -24.74
N ASP A 5 24.79 -11.72 -23.87
CA ASP A 5 24.46 -11.76 -22.46
C ASP A 5 22.96 -11.48 -22.35
N ARG A 6 22.15 -12.54 -22.54
CA ARG A 6 20.73 -12.53 -22.20
C ARG A 6 20.63 -12.24 -20.72
N ASN A 7 20.35 -10.98 -20.40
CA ASN A 7 20.13 -10.50 -19.05
C ASN A 7 18.91 -11.23 -18.47
N ALA A 8 19.16 -12.34 -17.79
CA ALA A 8 18.14 -13.25 -17.23
C ALA A 8 17.24 -12.59 -16.15
N ASN A 9 17.51 -11.32 -15.82
CA ASN A 9 16.70 -10.49 -14.92
C ASN A 9 15.66 -9.64 -15.66
N GLN A 10 15.54 -9.74 -16.98
CA GLN A 10 14.43 -9.11 -17.70
C GLN A 10 13.15 -9.92 -17.45
N ILE A 11 12.34 -9.44 -16.51
CA ILE A 11 10.93 -9.83 -16.43
C ILE A 11 10.30 -9.39 -17.75
N MET A 12 9.96 -10.35 -18.60
CA MET A 12 9.16 -10.05 -19.78
C MET A 12 7.79 -9.57 -19.27
N GLU A 13 7.45 -8.30 -19.54
CA GLU A 13 6.22 -7.64 -19.05
C GLU A 13 4.92 -8.39 -19.41
N HIS A 14 5.00 -9.40 -20.28
CA HIS A 14 3.91 -10.29 -20.68
C HIS A 14 3.31 -11.13 -19.55
N ASP A 15 4.00 -11.32 -18.41
CA ASP A 15 3.50 -12.13 -17.28
C ASP A 15 2.80 -11.30 -16.18
N LEU A 16 2.76 -9.97 -16.29
CA LEU A 16 2.16 -9.11 -15.27
C LEU A 16 0.65 -8.96 -15.47
N CYS A 17 -0.14 -9.67 -14.66
CA CYS A 17 -1.60 -9.52 -14.64
C CYS A 17 -1.99 -8.18 -13.98
N PRO A 18 -2.59 -7.21 -14.70
CA PRO A 18 -2.92 -5.89 -14.13
C PRO A 18 -3.91 -5.97 -12.97
N ARG A 19 -4.81 -6.95 -13.00
CA ARG A 19 -5.75 -7.20 -11.90
C ARG A 19 -5.03 -7.66 -10.64
N ALA A 20 -4.03 -8.53 -10.77
CA ALA A 20 -3.22 -8.99 -9.64
C ALA A 20 -2.38 -7.85 -9.05
N CYS A 21 -1.81 -6.99 -9.90
CA CYS A 21 -1.08 -5.80 -9.44
C CYS A 21 -1.98 -4.84 -8.65
N ARG A 22 -3.19 -4.55 -9.13
CA ARG A 22 -4.15 -3.72 -8.38
C ARG A 22 -4.55 -4.38 -7.06
N ALA A 23 -4.84 -5.68 -7.08
CA ALA A 23 -5.19 -6.44 -5.89
C ALA A 23 -4.08 -6.40 -4.83
N LEU A 24 -2.81 -6.49 -5.26
CA LEU A 24 -1.66 -6.34 -4.37
C LEU A 24 -1.66 -4.96 -3.69
N TRP A 25 -1.87 -3.88 -4.44
CA TRP A 25 -1.90 -2.53 -3.88
C TRP A 25 -3.10 -2.30 -2.97
N CYS A 26 -4.26 -2.89 -3.26
CA CYS A 26 -5.39 -2.92 -2.32
C CYS A 26 -4.99 -3.62 -1.01
N ALA A 27 -4.35 -4.78 -1.08
CA ALA A 27 -3.91 -5.53 0.10
C ALA A 27 -2.89 -4.74 0.94
N VAL A 28 -1.98 -3.99 0.29
CA VAL A 28 -1.04 -3.09 0.98
C VAL A 28 -1.78 -2.01 1.76
N ILE A 29 -2.76 -1.36 1.14
CA ILE A 29 -3.57 -0.31 1.80
C ILE A 29 -4.35 -0.90 2.98
N GLU A 30 -4.97 -2.07 2.79
CA GLU A 30 -5.71 -2.77 3.85
C GLU A 30 -4.83 -3.15 5.04
N GLU A 31 -3.62 -3.67 4.78
CA GLU A 31 -2.69 -4.07 5.83
C GLU A 31 -2.16 -2.85 6.60
N GLN A 32 -1.86 -1.73 5.91
CA GLN A 32 -1.49 -0.48 6.57
C GLN A 32 -2.64 0.05 7.45
N LEU A 33 -3.88 -0.10 7.01
CA LEU A 33 -5.06 0.33 7.76
C LEU A 33 -5.27 -0.55 9.01
N ARG A 34 -5.14 -1.88 8.86
CA ARG A 34 -5.15 -2.83 9.97
C ARG A 34 -4.09 -2.46 11.00
N LEU A 35 -2.86 -2.22 10.57
CA LEU A 35 -1.76 -1.86 11.45
C LEU A 35 -2.02 -0.55 12.20
N ALA A 36 -2.60 0.45 11.52
CA ALA A 36 -2.90 1.75 12.11
C ALA A 36 -4.07 1.73 13.13
N VAL A 37 -5.12 0.95 12.84
CA VAL A 37 -6.41 0.98 13.58
C VAL A 37 -6.59 -0.22 14.52
N SER A 38 -6.05 -1.38 14.19
CA SER A 38 -6.21 -2.63 14.93
C SER A 38 -4.88 -3.40 15.02
N PRO A 39 -3.87 -2.82 15.67
CA PRO A 39 -2.59 -3.47 15.87
C PRO A 39 -2.73 -4.75 16.72
N ARG A 40 -1.92 -5.75 16.39
CA ARG A 40 -1.80 -7.02 17.08
C ARG A 40 -0.65 -6.95 18.08
N MET A 41 -0.61 -7.90 19.03
CA MET A 41 0.47 -7.95 20.04
C MET A 41 1.89 -8.08 19.44
N ALA A 42 2.01 -8.62 18.22
CA ALA A 42 3.30 -8.79 17.54
C ALA A 42 3.76 -7.53 16.78
N ASP A 43 2.87 -6.56 16.54
CA ASP A 43 3.18 -5.36 15.78
C ASP A 43 4.01 -4.39 16.63
N ARG A 44 5.02 -3.74 16.05
CA ARG A 44 5.91 -2.86 16.79
C ARG A 44 5.34 -1.44 16.87
N PRO A 45 5.50 -0.72 18.00
CA PRO A 45 4.98 0.64 18.14
C PRO A 45 5.39 1.60 17.01
N HIS A 46 6.65 1.53 16.57
CA HIS A 46 7.13 2.40 15.49
C HIS A 46 6.54 2.07 14.11
N GLU A 47 6.13 0.82 13.87
CA GLU A 47 5.46 0.40 12.64
C GLU A 47 4.02 0.95 12.62
N ILE A 48 3.34 0.89 13.76
CA ILE A 48 1.99 1.45 13.97
C ILE A 48 1.99 2.97 13.72
N ASP A 49 2.94 3.69 14.34
CA ASP A 49 3.06 5.14 14.16
C ASP A 49 3.43 5.52 12.72
N SER A 50 4.28 4.72 12.07
CA SER A 50 4.62 4.91 10.67
C SER A 50 3.41 4.70 9.76
N ALA A 51 2.60 3.65 10.01
CA ALA A 51 1.38 3.38 9.27
C ALA A 51 0.37 4.53 9.40
N ARG A 52 0.19 5.07 10.60
CA ARG A 52 -0.69 6.23 10.83
C ARG A 52 -0.24 7.47 10.05
N ARG A 53 1.06 7.76 10.05
CA ARG A 53 1.64 8.91 9.32
C ARG A 53 1.65 8.70 7.80
N TRP A 54 1.65 7.45 7.35
CA TRP A 54 1.62 7.13 5.93
C TRP A 54 0.32 7.58 5.27
N PHE A 55 -0.82 7.48 5.96
CA PHE A 55 -2.10 7.94 5.42
C PHE A 55 -2.11 9.46 5.21
N GLY A 56 -2.36 9.88 3.97
CA GLY A 56 -2.31 11.28 3.54
C GLY A 56 -0.92 11.75 3.09
N SER A 57 0.09 10.88 3.12
CA SER A 57 1.38 11.13 2.47
C SER A 57 1.28 10.99 0.94
N ARG A 58 2.30 11.48 0.23
CA ARG A 58 2.43 11.29 -1.22
C ARG A 58 2.40 9.81 -1.62
N ASP A 59 3.08 8.96 -0.86
CA ASP A 59 3.24 7.55 -1.20
C ASP A 59 1.93 6.77 -1.00
N PHE A 60 1.09 7.19 -0.05
CA PHE A 60 -0.28 6.71 0.06
C PHE A 60 -1.11 7.04 -1.19
N PHE A 61 -1.07 8.28 -1.68
CA PHE A 61 -1.81 8.65 -2.90
C PHE A 61 -1.30 7.88 -4.14
N MET A 62 0.00 7.61 -4.21
CA MET A 62 0.59 6.76 -5.24
C MET A 62 0.07 5.32 -5.14
N ALA A 63 0.01 4.73 -3.95
CA ALA A 63 -0.55 3.40 -3.74
C ALA A 63 -2.04 3.34 -4.14
N CYS A 64 -2.84 4.36 -3.82
CA CYS A 64 -4.24 4.45 -4.27
C CYS A 64 -4.33 4.50 -5.81
N ALA A 65 -3.49 5.29 -6.47
CA ALA A 65 -3.47 5.34 -7.94
C ALA A 65 -3.12 3.97 -8.55
N LEU A 66 -2.15 3.25 -7.98
CA LEU A 66 -1.76 1.91 -8.43
C LEU A 66 -2.83 0.85 -8.14
N ALA A 67 -3.60 1.02 -7.07
CA ALA A 67 -4.78 0.20 -6.76
C ALA A 67 -5.99 0.53 -7.68
N GLY A 68 -5.97 1.67 -8.37
CA GLY A 68 -7.11 2.18 -9.14
C GLY A 68 -8.21 2.79 -8.27
N LEU A 69 -7.85 3.37 -7.12
CA LEU A 69 -8.76 3.98 -6.16
C LEU A 69 -8.59 5.51 -6.13
N ASP A 70 -9.68 6.22 -5.81
CA ASP A 70 -9.62 7.65 -5.48
C ASP A 70 -9.01 7.83 -4.08
N GLY A 71 -7.76 8.29 -4.04
CA GLY A 71 -7.03 8.48 -2.79
C GLY A 71 -7.65 9.53 -1.85
N ALA A 72 -8.36 10.54 -2.38
CA ALA A 72 -9.04 11.53 -1.54
C ALA A 72 -10.24 10.91 -0.82
N TRP A 73 -11.02 10.09 -1.54
CA TRP A 73 -12.13 9.33 -0.95
C TRP A 73 -11.63 8.34 0.10
N VAL A 74 -10.57 7.59 -0.21
CA VAL A 74 -10.00 6.60 0.72
C VAL A 74 -9.48 7.30 1.98
N LEU A 75 -8.75 8.42 1.84
CA LEU A 75 -8.26 9.18 2.99
C LEU A 75 -9.38 9.69 3.88
N TRP A 76 -10.49 10.15 3.29
CA TRP A 76 -11.67 10.55 4.06
C TRP A 76 -12.21 9.37 4.91
N GLY A 77 -12.33 8.18 4.31
CA GLY A 77 -12.76 6.97 5.01
C GLY A 77 -11.81 6.56 6.14
N VAL A 78 -10.50 6.60 5.90
CA VAL A 78 -9.48 6.30 6.91
C VAL A 78 -9.55 7.27 8.09
N ARG A 79 -9.65 8.57 7.83
CA ARG A 79 -9.77 9.59 8.90
C ARG A 79 -10.99 9.35 9.78
N ARG A 80 -12.12 8.96 9.18
CA ARG A 80 -13.32 8.59 9.93
C ARG A 80 -13.08 7.37 10.83
N GLN A 81 -12.36 6.35 10.34
CA GLN A 81 -12.00 5.20 11.18
C GLN A 81 -11.05 5.59 12.32
N PHE A 82 -10.08 6.48 12.06
CA PHE A 82 -9.16 6.96 13.10
C PHE A 82 -9.90 7.70 14.22
N GLN A 83 -10.88 8.53 13.87
CA GLN A 83 -11.75 9.20 14.85
C GLN A 83 -12.54 8.19 15.69
N MET A 84 -13.12 7.18 15.05
CA MET A 84 -13.86 6.12 15.76
C MET A 84 -12.96 5.30 16.70
N ALA A 85 -11.68 5.16 16.36
CA ALA A 85 -10.68 4.48 17.17
C ALA A 85 -10.00 5.38 18.23
N GLY A 86 -10.35 6.67 18.30
CA GLY A 86 -9.75 7.62 19.26
C GLY A 86 -8.29 7.96 18.96
N LEU A 87 -7.87 7.89 17.70
CA LEU A 87 -6.49 8.15 17.25
C LEU A 87 -6.24 9.59 16.80
N VAL A 88 -7.29 10.41 16.73
CA VAL A 88 -7.30 11.83 16.32
C VAL A 88 -8.16 12.63 17.28
#